data_AF-A0A3D3JJ61-F1
#
_entry.id   AF-A0A3D3JJ61-F1
#
_cell.length_a   1.000
_cell.length_b   1.000
_cell.length_c   1.000
_cell.angle_alpha   90.00
_cell.angle_beta   90.00
_cell.angle_gamma   90.00
#
_symmetry.space_group_name_H-M   'P 1'
#
loop_
_entity.id
_entity.type
_entity.pdbx_description
1 polymer ?
#
loop_
_entity_poly.entity_id
_entity_poly.type
_entity_poly.pdbx_seq_one_letter_code
_entity_poly.pdbx_strand_id
1 'polypeptide(L)'
;MKRATTPRIVITGLGAVTPIGNSVSEFWSAMMAGTSGAAPITRFDATEFETRFACEVKNYDPTQHISRKEVQRMDLFAQFAMSAAVMAVEDSGINFETTNRERVGV
;
A
#
# COMPACT_ATOMS: atom_id res chain seq x y z
N MET A 1 15.68 -10.65 -39.04
CA MET A 1 14.73 -10.91 -37.94
C MET A 1 14.58 -9.61 -37.14
N LYS A 2 13.49 -8.85 -37.32
CA LYS A 2 13.29 -7.57 -36.59
C LYS A 2 12.89 -7.91 -35.15
N ARG A 3 13.74 -7.55 -34.19
CA ARG A 3 13.47 -7.68 -32.75
C ARG A 3 12.24 -6.81 -32.44
N ALA A 4 11.21 -7.39 -31.80
CA ALA A 4 10.03 -6.63 -31.40
C ALA A 4 10.47 -5.40 -30.58
N THR A 5 9.97 -4.22 -30.98
CA THR A 5 10.37 -2.89 -30.49
C THR A 5 9.70 -2.49 -29.17
N THR A 6 9.25 -3.47 -28.39
CA THR A 6 8.55 -3.20 -27.14
C THR A 6 9.56 -2.70 -26.09
N PRO A 7 9.29 -1.57 -25.40
CA PRO A 7 10.13 -1.09 -24.32
C PRO A 7 10.26 -2.15 -23.22
N ARG A 8 11.46 -2.26 -22.63
CA ARG A 8 11.65 -3.05 -21.40
C ARG A 8 10.99 -2.30 -20.25
N ILE A 9 10.16 -3.01 -19.49
CA ILE A 9 9.50 -2.49 -18.29
C ILE A 9 10.21 -3.07 -17.07
N VAL A 10 10.42 -2.24 -16.07
CA VAL A 10 11.08 -2.59 -14.80
C VAL A 10 10.27 -2.03 -13.64
N ILE A 11 10.43 -2.63 -12.45
CA ILE A 11 9.88 -2.12 -11.20
C ILE A 11 10.98 -1.27 -10.55
N THR A 12 10.69 -0.01 -10.26
CA THR A 12 11.66 0.92 -9.66
C THR A 12 11.33 1.29 -8.23
N GLY A 13 10.09 1.12 -7.77
CA GLY A 13 9.69 1.40 -6.40
C GLY A 13 8.53 0.53 -5.94
N LEU A 14 8.44 0.32 -4.64
CA LEU A 14 7.44 -0.51 -3.97
C LEU A 14 6.83 0.23 -2.78
N GLY A 15 5.55 -0.06 -2.50
CA GLY A 15 4.85 0.43 -1.32
C GLY A 15 3.82 -0.58 -0.88
N ALA A 16 3.64 -0.72 0.44
CA ALA A 16 2.78 -1.78 0.99
C ALA A 16 2.13 -1.33 2.31
N VAL A 17 0.81 -1.49 2.39
CA VAL A 17 0.03 -1.39 3.62
C VAL A 17 -0.73 -2.70 3.78
N THR A 18 -0.39 -3.48 4.80
CA THR A 18 -0.84 -4.87 4.91
C THR A 18 -1.14 -5.28 6.36
N PRO A 19 -1.84 -6.42 6.58
CA PRO A 19 -2.13 -6.92 7.93
C PRO A 19 -0.91 -7.36 8.76
N ILE A 20 0.27 -7.45 8.13
CA ILE A 20 1.54 -7.89 8.75
C ILE A 20 2.66 -6.86 8.63
N GLY A 21 2.37 -5.64 8.16
CA GLY A 21 3.36 -4.57 8.02
C GLY A 21 2.81 -3.39 7.22
N ASN A 22 3.14 -2.17 7.65
CA ASN A 22 2.70 -0.92 7.04
C ASN A 22 3.79 -0.26 6.19
N SER A 23 4.89 -0.98 5.94
CA SER A 23 5.94 -0.63 4.98
C SER A 23 6.42 -1.88 4.25
N VAL A 24 7.15 -1.70 3.15
CA VAL A 24 7.74 -2.82 2.37
C VAL A 24 8.68 -3.66 3.23
N SER A 25 9.52 -3.02 4.05
CA SER A 25 10.49 -3.70 4.91
C SER A 25 9.81 -4.53 6.00
N GLU A 26 8.80 -3.96 6.66
CA GLU A 26 8.01 -4.67 7.68
C GLU A 26 7.26 -5.86 7.07
N PHE A 27 6.55 -5.61 5.96
CA PHE A 27 5.78 -6.63 5.25
C PHE A 27 6.68 -7.80 4.82
N TRP A 28 7.82 -7.50 4.20
CA TRP A 28 8.76 -8.52 3.74
C TRP A 28 9.36 -9.32 4.90
N SER A 29 9.79 -8.64 5.96
CA SER A 29 10.36 -9.30 7.14
C SER A 29 9.36 -10.22 7.83
N ALA A 30 8.11 -9.76 8.00
CA ALA A 30 7.04 -10.54 8.61
C ALA A 30 6.63 -11.74 7.74
N MET A 31 6.58 -11.56 6.41
CA MET A 31 6.31 -12.63 5.46
C MET A 31 7.38 -13.71 5.53
N MET A 32 8.65 -13.32 5.50
CA MET A 32 9.79 -14.25 5.59
C MET A 32 9.83 -15.00 6.94
N ALA A 33 9.32 -14.38 8.01
CA ALA A 33 9.17 -15.00 9.31
C ALA A 33 7.92 -15.89 9.44
N GLY A 34 7.06 -15.99 8.42
CA GLY A 34 5.82 -16.77 8.46
C GLY A 34 4.77 -16.19 9.41
N THR A 35 4.78 -14.87 9.63
CA THR A 35 3.87 -14.21 10.55
C THR A 35 2.44 -14.20 9.98
N SER A 36 1.45 -14.61 10.78
CA SER A 36 0.05 -14.56 10.40
C SER A 36 -0.56 -13.18 10.64
N GLY A 37 -1.31 -12.68 9.66
CA GLY A 37 -2.10 -11.45 9.79
C GLY A 37 -3.46 -11.65 10.47
N ALA A 38 -3.96 -12.89 10.53
CA ALA A 38 -5.32 -13.19 10.99
C ALA A 38 -5.49 -12.94 12.51
N ALA A 39 -6.58 -12.29 12.87
CA ALA A 39 -6.98 -12.02 14.25
C ALA A 39 -8.52 -11.88 14.33
N PRO A 40 -9.13 -11.88 15.53
CA PRO A 40 -10.53 -11.49 15.69
C PRO A 40 -10.81 -10.12 15.05
N ILE A 41 -11.99 -9.97 14.44
CA ILE A 41 -12.43 -8.69 13.85
C ILE A 41 -12.54 -7.64 14.96
N THR A 42 -11.97 -6.46 14.75
CA THR A 42 -12.01 -5.35 15.71
C THR A 42 -12.69 -4.10 15.16
N ARG A 43 -12.88 -4.00 13.83
CA ARG A 43 -13.49 -2.81 13.22
C ARG A 43 -15.01 -2.72 13.39
N PHE A 44 -15.67 -3.83 13.70
CA PHE A 44 -17.10 -3.88 13.98
C PHE A 44 -17.43 -5.09 14.87
N ASP A 45 -18.64 -5.10 15.43
CA ASP A 45 -19.13 -6.25 16.20
C ASP A 45 -19.50 -7.40 15.27
N ALA A 46 -18.67 -8.45 15.27
CA ALA A 46 -18.85 -9.64 14.45
C ALA A 46 -19.58 -10.80 15.17
N THR A 47 -20.18 -10.58 16.35
CA THR A 47 -20.78 -11.66 17.17
C THR A 47 -21.88 -12.45 16.44
N GLU A 48 -22.67 -11.80 15.60
CA GLU A 48 -23.77 -12.43 14.84
C GLU A 48 -23.33 -13.06 13.51
N PHE A 49 -22.04 -13.04 13.18
CA PHE A 49 -21.51 -13.58 11.93
C PHE A 49 -20.91 -14.98 12.12
N GLU A 50 -21.00 -15.82 11.09
CA GLU A 50 -20.37 -17.14 11.07
C GLU A 50 -18.83 -17.03 11.10
N THR A 51 -18.27 -16.07 10.35
CA THR A 51 -16.84 -15.77 10.35
C THR A 51 -16.57 -14.53 11.21
N ARG A 52 -15.66 -14.67 12.19
CA ARG A 52 -15.39 -13.65 13.22
C ARG A 52 -13.94 -13.20 13.29
N PHE A 53 -13.16 -13.57 12.28
CA PHE A 53 -11.74 -13.22 12.16
C PHE A 53 -11.48 -12.61 10.79
N ALA A 54 -10.46 -11.76 10.71
CA ALA A 54 -10.01 -11.13 9.49
C ALA A 54 -8.51 -10.82 9.57
N CYS A 55 -7.93 -10.45 8.43
CA CYS A 55 -6.59 -9.88 8.37
C CYS A 55 -6.73 -8.36 8.26
N GLU A 56 -7.02 -7.70 9.37
CA GLU A 56 -7.13 -6.23 9.42
C GLU A 56 -5.72 -5.60 9.39
N VAL A 57 -5.57 -4.44 8.75
CA VAL A 57 -4.36 -3.62 8.85
C VAL A 57 -4.26 -3.08 10.28
N LYS A 58 -3.12 -3.33 10.95
CA LYS A 58 -2.90 -3.03 12.37
C LYS A 58 -2.05 -1.77 12.52
N ASN A 59 -2.31 -0.97 13.56
CA ASN A 59 -1.52 0.20 13.92
C ASN A 59 -1.28 1.19 12.75
N TYR A 60 -2.26 1.31 11.85
CA TYR A 60 -2.18 2.18 10.69
C TYR A 60 -2.57 3.62 11.04
N ASP A 61 -1.68 4.56 10.73
CA ASP A 61 -1.94 5.99 10.84
C ASP A 61 -1.92 6.63 9.43
N PRO A 62 -3.09 6.98 8.86
CA PRO A 62 -3.16 7.60 7.53
C PRO A 62 -2.53 8.99 7.49
N THR A 63 -2.34 9.65 8.66
CA THR A 63 -1.82 11.02 8.71
C THR A 63 -0.32 11.11 8.46
N GLN A 64 0.37 9.97 8.34
CA GLN A 64 1.77 9.89 7.94
C GLN A 64 1.99 10.26 6.47
N HIS A 65 0.99 10.03 5.61
CA HIS A 65 1.09 10.28 4.16
C HIS A 65 0.02 11.21 3.62
N ILE A 66 -1.08 11.41 4.36
CA ILE A 66 -2.28 12.11 3.89
C ILE A 66 -2.62 13.23 4.87
N SER A 67 -2.97 14.41 4.36
CA SER A 67 -3.39 15.51 5.24
C SER A 67 -4.67 15.14 6.00
N ARG A 68 -4.81 15.58 7.26
CA ARG A 68 -6.01 15.29 8.08
C ARG A 68 -7.33 15.65 7.39
N LYS A 69 -7.33 16.73 6.61
CA LYS A 69 -8.51 17.18 5.86
C LYS A 69 -8.91 16.20 4.75
N GLU A 70 -7.94 15.57 4.11
CA GLU A 70 -8.17 14.59 3.05
C GLU A 70 -8.53 13.21 3.62
N VAL A 71 -7.91 12.79 4.73
CA VAL A 71 -8.27 11.55 5.44
C VAL A 71 -9.76 11.49 5.73
N GLN A 72 -10.36 12.59 6.19
CA GLN A 72 -11.79 12.67 6.50
C GLN A 72 -12.72 12.54 5.27
N ARG A 73 -12.18 12.72 4.06
CA ARG A 73 -12.92 12.68 2.79
C ARG A 73 -12.69 11.37 2.02
N MET A 74 -11.77 10.54 2.49
CA MET A 74 -11.39 9.29 1.84
C MET A 74 -11.96 8.11 2.63
N ASP A 75 -12.52 7.14 1.92
CA ASP A 75 -12.74 5.81 2.50
C ASP A 75 -11.39 5.15 2.84
N LEU A 76 -11.40 4.21 3.78
CA LEU A 76 -10.22 3.49 4.22
C LEU A 76 -9.46 2.81 3.07
N PHE A 77 -10.15 2.26 2.06
CA PHE A 77 -9.46 1.64 0.92
C PHE A 77 -8.60 2.65 0.15
N ALA A 78 -9.10 3.88 -0.01
CA ALA A 78 -8.41 4.94 -0.72
C ALA A 78 -7.22 5.47 0.10
N GLN A 79 -7.36 5.49 1.44
CA GLN A 79 -6.25 5.84 2.33
C GLN A 79 -5.09 4.84 2.21
N PHE A 80 -5.40 3.53 2.19
CA PHE A 80 -4.39 2.49 1.97
C PHE A 80 -3.71 2.63 0.61
N ALA A 81 -4.49 2.81 -0.46
CA ALA A 81 -3.97 3.00 -1.81
C ALA A 81 -3.04 4.21 -1.90
N MET A 82 -3.45 5.35 -1.33
CA MET A 82 -2.65 6.57 -1.33
C MET A 82 -1.35 6.40 -0.54
N SER A 83 -1.41 5.79 0.66
CA SER A 83 -0.22 5.55 1.48
C SER A 83 0.79 4.63 0.78
N ALA A 84 0.31 3.54 0.16
CA ALA A 84 1.14 2.65 -0.63
C ALA A 84 1.72 3.33 -1.87
N ALA A 85 0.94 4.17 -2.56
CA ALA A 85 1.41 4.91 -3.72
C ALA A 85 2.50 5.93 -3.35
N VAL A 86 2.33 6.68 -2.25
CA VAL A 86 3.34 7.63 -1.74
C VAL A 86 4.64 6.89 -1.44
N MET A 87 4.59 5.76 -0.70
CA MET A 87 5.77 4.94 -0.44
C MET A 87 6.46 4.46 -1.72
N ALA A 88 5.70 3.97 -2.71
CA ALA A 88 6.26 3.48 -3.96
C ALA A 88 6.92 4.59 -4.79
N VAL A 89 6.33 5.78 -4.79
CA VAL A 89 6.89 6.96 -5.45
C VAL A 89 8.20 7.39 -4.77
N GLU A 90 8.22 7.44 -3.44
CA GLU A 90 9.42 7.77 -2.67
C GLU A 90 10.55 6.74 -2.89
N ASP A 91 10.23 5.44 -2.80
CA ASP A 91 11.17 4.33 -3.04
C ASP A 91 11.73 4.35 -4.47
N SER A 92 10.92 4.77 -5.45
CA SER A 92 11.36 4.87 -6.85
C SER A 92 12.41 5.96 -7.11
N GLY A 93 12.53 6.94 -6.21
CA GLY A 93 13.40 8.10 -6.41
C GLY A 93 13.02 8.98 -7.61
N ILE A 94 11.79 8.84 -8.15
CA ILE A 94 11.35 9.63 -9.31
C ILE A 94 11.32 11.12 -8.96
N ASN A 95 11.97 11.94 -9.81
CA ASN A 95 11.99 13.38 -9.62
C ASN A 95 10.97 14.06 -10.54
N PHE A 96 9.84 14.50 -9.98
CA PHE A 96 8.76 15.17 -10.73
C PHE A 96 9.08 16.58 -11.21
N GLU A 97 10.20 17.18 -10.81
CA GLU A 97 10.68 18.46 -11.38
C GLU A 97 11.38 18.27 -12.72
N THR A 98 11.92 17.07 -12.97
CA THR A 98 12.64 16.76 -14.21
C THR A 98 11.92 15.75 -15.10
N THR A 99 10.98 14.99 -14.55
CA THR A 99 10.20 14.00 -15.28
C THR A 99 9.03 14.66 -16.02
N ASN A 100 8.81 14.27 -17.29
CA ASN A 100 7.61 14.67 -18.02
C ASN A 100 6.36 14.05 -17.39
N ARG A 101 5.54 14.87 -16.72
CA ARG A 101 4.33 14.46 -16.00
C ARG A 101 3.23 13.91 -16.90
N GLU A 102 3.16 14.31 -18.17
CA GLU A 102 2.21 13.74 -19.15
C GLU A 102 2.54 12.29 -19.53
N ARG A 103 3.73 11.81 -19.14
CA ARG A 103 4.17 10.43 -19.34
C ARG A 103 4.12 9.59 -18.06
N VAL A 104 3.54 10.13 -16.99
CA VAL A 104 3.31 9.42 -15.73
C VAL A 104 1.80 9.26 -15.54
N GLY A 105 1.35 8.03 -15.36
CA GLY A 105 -0.06 7.70 -15.19
C GLY A 105 -0.31 6.84 -13.96
N VAL A 106 -1.58 6.72 -13.60
CA VAL A 106 -2.14 5.82 -12.58
C VAL A 106 -3.31 5.06 -13.20
#